data_AF-A0A4Y9ZN50-F1
#
_entry.id   AF-A0A4Y9ZN50-F1
#
_cell.length_a   1.000
_cell.length_b   1.000
_cell.length_c   1.000
_cell.angle_alpha   90.00
_cell.angle_beta   90.00
_cell.angle_gamma   90.00
#
_symmetry.space_group_name_H-M   'P 1'
#
loop_
_entity.id
_entity.type
_entity.pdbx_description
1 polymer ?
#
loop_
_entity_poly.entity_id
_entity_poly.type
_entity_poly.pdbx_seq_one_letter_code
_entity_poly.pdbx_strand_id
1 'polypeptide(L)'
;MPVSPDLLAAFLTAMAGLYSHSAFTNYVSGIHAWHMIHNLPWPMEMPLADAVQHAATAVMPDTSVKLKHLPICLLHLQLLWSHFNLLNSIDAAIWACVTSLFYGVTHLGELTTRSLKVKDFNPNKHVMPARVSTDQNWQHEIVTIIFIPITKCSSEGQEIYWAKQDHESDPDFALANHFCVNKPGPREHLFAHSVNNKCCPLSFGCFTACIDKAFQGTDSERFSGHSFCMLPWQKLHLRSPQLDGNRYSSAPVGLRFGLGSS
;
A
#
# COMPACT_ATOMS: atom_id res chain seq x y z
N MET A 1 2.43 -25.66 -26.68
CA MET A 1 3.57 -25.52 -27.62
C MET A 1 4.33 -24.27 -27.24
N PRO A 2 5.68 -24.26 -27.29
CA PRO A 2 6.46 -23.05 -27.03
C PRO A 2 6.11 -21.97 -28.07
N VAL A 3 5.90 -20.74 -27.62
CA VAL A 3 5.69 -19.58 -28.51
C VAL A 3 6.98 -19.34 -29.30
N SER A 4 6.88 -19.12 -30.61
CA SER A 4 8.05 -18.77 -31.41
C SER A 4 8.48 -17.31 -31.14
N PRO A 5 9.78 -16.96 -31.26
CA PRO A 5 10.26 -15.60 -31.05
C PRO A 5 9.54 -14.58 -31.95
N ASP A 6 9.29 -14.95 -33.21
CA ASP A 6 8.62 -14.12 -34.19
C ASP A 6 7.15 -13.86 -33.83
N LEU A 7 6.45 -14.89 -33.34
CA LEU A 7 5.06 -14.75 -32.91
C LEU A 7 4.95 -13.86 -31.67
N LEU A 8 5.90 -14.00 -30.74
CA LEU A 8 5.97 -13.14 -29.55
C LEU A 8 6.26 -11.69 -29.95
N ALA A 9 7.26 -11.45 -30.81
CA ALA A 9 7.60 -10.12 -31.29
C ALA A 9 6.44 -9.46 -32.06
N ALA A 10 5.77 -10.20 -32.95
CA ALA A 10 4.60 -9.73 -33.67
C ALA A 10 3.44 -9.38 -32.72
N PHE A 11 3.19 -10.23 -31.72
CA PHE A 11 2.18 -9.98 -30.69
C PHE A 11 2.50 -8.72 -29.87
N LEU A 12 3.73 -8.56 -29.38
CA LEU A 12 4.15 -7.38 -28.61
C LEU A 12 4.08 -6.10 -29.46
N THR A 13 4.48 -6.16 -30.73
CA THR A 13 4.40 -5.03 -31.66
C THR A 13 2.95 -4.64 -31.93
N ALA A 14 2.05 -5.61 -32.09
CA ALA A 14 0.62 -5.36 -32.26
C ALA A 14 -0.02 -4.72 -31.02
N MET A 15 0.51 -4.98 -29.82
CA MET A 15 0.02 -4.34 -28.59
C MET A 15 0.63 -2.96 -28.33
N ALA A 16 1.80 -2.67 -28.90
CA ALA A 16 2.48 -1.39 -28.74
C ALA A 16 1.59 -0.25 -29.25
N GLY A 17 1.41 0.79 -28.42
CA GLY A 17 0.55 1.94 -28.74
C GLY A 17 -0.96 1.71 -28.59
N LEU A 18 -1.45 0.47 -28.51
CA LEU A 18 -2.88 0.16 -28.30
C LEU A 18 -3.26 0.01 -26.81
N TYR A 19 -2.33 -0.45 -25.98
CA TYR A 19 -2.55 -0.71 -24.56
C TYR A 19 -1.70 0.22 -23.69
N SER A 20 -2.11 0.41 -22.43
CA SER A 20 -1.27 1.12 -21.46
C SER A 20 0.02 0.35 -21.17
N HIS A 21 1.04 1.06 -20.68
CA HIS A 21 2.30 0.43 -20.27
C HIS A 21 2.07 -0.71 -19.26
N SER A 22 1.19 -0.51 -18.28
CA SER A 22 0.84 -1.51 -17.27
C SER A 22 0.11 -2.74 -17.84
N ALA A 23 -0.75 -2.55 -18.83
CA ALA A 23 -1.41 -3.66 -19.51
C ALA A 23 -0.41 -4.47 -20.32
N PHE A 24 0.48 -3.80 -21.06
CA PHE A 24 1.56 -4.44 -21.82
C PHE A 24 2.47 -5.28 -20.92
N THR A 25 2.98 -4.74 -19.82
CA THR A 25 3.86 -5.48 -18.89
C THR A 25 3.15 -6.66 -18.22
N ASN A 26 1.86 -6.53 -17.90
CA ASN A 26 1.06 -7.64 -17.37
C ASN A 26 0.92 -8.79 -18.37
N TYR A 27 0.70 -8.50 -19.65
CA TYR A 27 0.66 -9.54 -20.70
C TYR A 27 2.00 -10.24 -20.86
N VAL A 28 3.11 -9.49 -20.94
CA VAL A 28 4.47 -10.09 -21.03
C VAL A 28 4.73 -11.00 -19.83
N SER A 29 4.44 -10.51 -18.63
CA SER A 29 4.61 -11.27 -17.37
C SER A 29 3.75 -12.53 -17.36
N GLY A 30 2.52 -12.46 -17.88
CA GLY A 30 1.61 -13.61 -18.00
C GLY A 30 2.15 -14.69 -18.95
N ILE A 31 2.66 -14.30 -20.12
CA ILE A 31 3.27 -15.24 -21.08
C ILE A 31 4.54 -15.86 -20.48
N HIS A 32 5.38 -15.07 -19.83
CA HIS A 32 6.58 -15.56 -19.15
C HIS A 32 6.24 -16.55 -18.04
N ALA A 33 5.27 -16.23 -17.18
CA ALA A 33 4.80 -17.14 -16.14
C ALA A 33 4.23 -18.45 -16.71
N TRP A 34 3.48 -18.39 -17.81
CA TRP A 34 2.99 -19.59 -18.49
C TRP A 34 4.14 -20.48 -18.99
N HIS A 35 5.18 -19.89 -19.59
CA HIS A 35 6.39 -20.61 -20.00
C HIS A 35 7.09 -21.27 -18.80
N MET A 36 7.25 -20.53 -17.69
CA MET A 36 7.85 -21.07 -16.46
C MET A 36 7.06 -22.25 -15.88
N ILE A 37 5.73 -22.13 -15.76
CA ILE A 37 4.86 -23.18 -15.21
C ILE A 37 4.95 -24.47 -16.03
N HIS A 38 5.09 -24.35 -17.35
CA HIS A 38 5.18 -25.50 -18.26
C HIS A 38 6.63 -25.94 -18.52
N ASN A 39 7.60 -25.38 -17.81
CA ASN A 39 9.03 -25.64 -17.97
C ASN A 39 9.51 -25.51 -19.43
N LEU A 40 8.96 -24.53 -20.16
CA LEU A 40 9.31 -24.22 -21.54
C LEU A 40 10.37 -23.12 -21.56
N PRO A 41 11.35 -23.20 -22.48
CA PRO A 41 12.34 -22.13 -22.63
C PRO A 41 11.63 -20.82 -22.98
N TRP A 42 12.10 -19.72 -22.40
CA TRP A 42 11.69 -18.40 -22.83
C TRP A 42 12.29 -18.14 -24.22
N PRO A 43 11.47 -17.86 -25.25
CA PRO A 43 11.91 -17.87 -26.64
C PRO A 43 12.73 -16.64 -27.03
N MET A 44 12.86 -15.64 -26.15
CA MET A 44 13.56 -14.40 -26.42
C MET A 44 14.78 -14.30 -25.52
N GLU A 45 15.97 -14.03 -26.09
CA GLU A 45 17.11 -13.65 -25.25
C GLU A 45 16.74 -12.38 -24.46
N MET A 46 17.02 -12.35 -23.16
CA MET A 46 16.68 -11.23 -22.26
C MET A 46 16.96 -9.82 -22.87
N PRO A 47 18.09 -9.59 -23.56
CA PRO A 47 18.36 -8.29 -24.19
C PRO A 47 17.38 -7.90 -25.30
N LEU A 48 16.87 -8.87 -26.07
CA LEU A 48 15.88 -8.62 -27.12
C LEU A 48 14.51 -8.33 -26.51
N ALA A 49 14.16 -8.99 -25.41
CA ALA A 49 12.93 -8.73 -24.67
C ALA A 49 12.91 -7.33 -24.07
N ASP A 50 14.01 -6.93 -23.45
CA ASP A 50 14.18 -5.58 -22.91
C ASP A 50 14.14 -4.52 -24.03
N ALA A 51 14.77 -4.80 -25.18
CA ALA A 51 14.76 -3.89 -26.34
C ALA A 51 13.36 -3.73 -26.95
N VAL A 52 12.62 -4.83 -27.15
CA VAL A 52 11.23 -4.77 -27.67
C VAL A 52 10.32 -4.08 -26.67
N GLN A 53 10.49 -4.34 -25.37
CA GLN A 53 9.75 -3.63 -24.33
C GLN A 53 10.07 -2.14 -24.34
N HIS A 54 11.35 -1.75 -24.40
CA HIS A 54 11.75 -0.35 -24.50
C HIS A 54 11.18 0.35 -25.75
N ALA A 55 11.29 -0.28 -26.92
CA ALA A 55 10.74 0.26 -28.17
C ALA A 55 9.20 0.39 -28.09
N ALA A 56 8.52 -0.62 -27.55
CA ALA A 56 7.07 -0.58 -27.35
C ALA A 56 6.67 0.57 -26.41
N THR A 57 7.41 0.78 -25.31
CA THR A 57 7.15 1.91 -24.40
C THR A 57 7.37 3.27 -25.02
N ALA A 58 8.36 3.41 -25.90
CA ALA A 58 8.69 4.68 -26.56
C ALA A 58 7.61 5.12 -27.57
N VAL A 59 6.80 4.18 -28.06
CA VAL A 59 5.71 4.44 -29.04
C VAL A 59 4.35 4.62 -28.36
N MET A 60 4.27 4.42 -27.03
CA MET A 60 3.01 4.60 -26.31
C MET A 60 2.65 6.09 -26.14
N PRO A 61 1.36 6.46 -26.29
CA PRO A 61 0.94 7.84 -26.12
C PRO A 61 1.16 8.32 -24.68
N ASP A 62 1.62 9.56 -24.50
CA ASP A 62 1.88 10.18 -23.18
C ASP A 62 0.65 10.17 -22.25
N THR A 63 -0.55 10.05 -22.82
CA THR A 63 -1.82 9.91 -22.10
C THR A 63 -1.95 8.59 -21.32
N SER A 64 -1.11 7.59 -21.57
CA SER A 64 -1.07 6.29 -20.87
C SER A 64 -0.28 6.35 -19.54
N VAL A 65 0.49 7.41 -19.31
CA VAL A 65 1.19 7.61 -18.03
C VAL A 65 0.18 8.12 -17.01
N LYS A 66 -0.37 7.20 -16.20
CA LYS A 66 -1.16 7.58 -15.03
C LYS A 66 -0.32 8.53 -14.17
N LEU A 67 -0.80 9.76 -13.95
CA LEU A 67 -0.12 10.72 -13.08
C LEU A 67 0.25 10.03 -11.77
N LYS A 68 1.54 10.09 -11.41
CA LYS A 68 2.06 9.46 -10.18
C LYS A 68 1.34 10.10 -8.99
N HIS A 69 0.45 9.35 -8.35
CA HIS A 69 -0.29 9.83 -7.19
C HIS A 69 0.70 10.24 -6.11
N LEU A 70 0.57 11.46 -5.60
CA LEU A 70 1.38 11.93 -4.48
C LEU A 70 1.02 11.09 -3.24
N PRO A 71 2.01 10.74 -2.41
CA PRO A 71 1.76 10.05 -1.15
C PRO A 71 1.03 10.97 -0.18
N ILE A 72 0.17 10.39 0.64
CA ILE A 72 -0.40 11.10 1.80
C ILE A 72 0.73 11.37 2.79
N CYS A 73 0.70 12.55 3.40
CA CYS A 73 1.73 13.03 4.32
C CYS A 73 1.03 13.73 5.48
N LEU A 74 1.80 14.13 6.50
CA LEU A 74 1.25 14.71 7.72
C LEU A 74 0.42 15.98 7.47
N LEU A 75 0.80 16.80 6.48
CA LEU A 75 0.03 18.00 6.09
C LEU A 75 -1.38 17.65 5.61
N HIS A 76 -1.52 16.54 4.87
CA HIS A 76 -2.83 16.06 4.42
C HIS A 76 -3.68 15.56 5.60
N LEU A 77 -3.06 14.94 6.62
CA LEU A 77 -3.76 14.56 7.84
C LEU A 77 -4.25 15.78 8.62
N GLN A 78 -3.45 16.84 8.72
CA GLN A 78 -3.86 18.10 9.36
C GLN A 78 -5.04 18.76 8.63
N LEU A 79 -5.02 18.77 7.30
CA LEU A 79 -6.14 19.27 6.51
C LEU A 79 -7.40 18.45 6.79
N LEU A 80 -7.30 17.12 6.71
CA LEU A 80 -8.40 16.21 7.01
C LEU A 80 -8.96 16.43 8.42
N TRP A 81 -8.10 16.53 9.43
CA TRP A 81 -8.48 16.79 10.82
C TRP A 81 -9.38 18.01 10.95
N SER A 82 -9.08 19.10 10.24
CA SER A 82 -9.88 20.33 10.28
C SER A 82 -11.31 20.17 9.72
N HIS A 83 -11.57 19.12 8.93
CA HIS A 83 -12.88 18.82 8.35
C HIS A 83 -13.71 17.80 9.14
N PHE A 84 -13.11 17.06 10.08
CA PHE A 84 -13.80 16.02 10.83
C PHE A 84 -14.41 16.55 12.13
N ASN A 85 -15.70 16.25 12.35
CA ASN A 85 -16.30 16.42 13.67
C ASN A 85 -16.23 15.12 14.45
N LEU A 86 -15.25 14.98 15.33
CA LEU A 86 -15.02 13.74 16.09
C LEU A 86 -16.12 13.35 17.08
N LEU A 87 -17.13 14.20 17.29
CA LEU A 87 -18.35 13.84 18.03
C LEU A 87 -19.37 13.14 17.14
N ASN A 88 -19.24 13.26 15.83
CA ASN A 88 -20.05 12.54 14.86
C ASN A 88 -19.54 11.10 14.72
N SER A 89 -20.48 10.17 14.79
CA SER A 89 -20.26 8.73 14.66
C SER A 89 -19.44 8.32 13.43
N ILE A 90 -19.79 8.82 12.24
CA ILE A 90 -19.08 8.43 11.00
C ILE A 90 -17.68 9.06 10.93
N ASP A 91 -17.56 10.32 11.31
CA ASP A 91 -16.30 11.07 11.26
C ASP A 91 -15.28 10.48 12.23
N ALA A 92 -15.71 10.12 13.45
CA ALA A 92 -14.86 9.44 14.43
C ALA A 92 -14.32 8.10 13.90
N ALA A 93 -15.18 7.29 13.25
CA ALA A 93 -14.79 6.01 12.67
C ALA A 93 -13.83 6.17 11.49
N ILE A 94 -14.09 7.13 10.61
CA ILE A 94 -13.24 7.41 9.46
C ILE A 94 -11.89 7.95 9.93
N TRP A 95 -11.87 8.86 10.90
CA TRP A 95 -10.62 9.41 11.42
C TRP A 95 -9.73 8.35 12.10
N ALA A 96 -10.33 7.47 12.90
CA ALA A 96 -9.62 6.32 13.47
C ALA A 96 -9.08 5.39 12.36
N CYS A 97 -9.85 5.16 11.29
CA CYS A 97 -9.40 4.37 10.14
C CYS A 97 -8.26 5.07 9.37
N VAL A 98 -8.34 6.38 9.14
CA VAL A 98 -7.31 7.19 8.43
C VAL A 98 -5.97 7.12 9.15
N THR A 99 -5.96 7.34 10.45
CA THR A 99 -4.74 7.30 11.27
C THR A 99 -4.18 5.87 11.33
N SER A 100 -5.03 4.86 11.51
CA SER A 100 -4.63 3.44 11.45
C SER A 100 -4.00 3.07 10.09
N LEU A 101 -4.55 3.56 8.98
CA LEU A 101 -3.99 3.35 7.64
C LEU A 101 -2.60 3.97 7.49
N PHE A 102 -2.46 5.21 7.95
CA PHE A 102 -1.23 5.98 7.79
C PHE A 102 -0.09 5.42 8.64
N TYR A 103 -0.32 5.20 9.93
CA TYR A 103 0.72 4.73 10.86
C TYR A 103 0.92 3.21 10.80
N GLY A 104 -0.14 2.44 10.54
CA GLY A 104 -0.07 0.99 10.35
C GLY A 104 0.41 0.56 8.97
N VAL A 105 0.54 1.49 8.02
CA VAL A 105 1.03 1.27 6.66
C VAL A 105 0.30 0.10 5.95
N THR A 106 -1.04 0.14 6.00
CA THR A 106 -1.92 -0.93 5.48
C THR A 106 -2.81 -0.44 4.34
N HIS A 107 -3.41 -1.38 3.61
CA HIS A 107 -4.34 -1.06 2.54
C HIS A 107 -5.74 -0.76 3.08
N LEU A 108 -6.41 0.25 2.50
CA LEU A 108 -7.80 0.60 2.87
C LEU A 108 -8.76 -0.59 2.79
N GLY A 109 -8.59 -1.47 1.80
CA GLY A 109 -9.42 -2.66 1.65
C GLY A 109 -9.25 -3.72 2.75
N GLU A 110 -8.19 -3.64 3.56
CA GLU A 110 -7.95 -4.55 4.69
C GLU A 110 -8.67 -4.08 5.96
N LEU A 111 -8.91 -2.77 6.07
CA LEU A 111 -9.57 -2.15 7.22
C LEU A 111 -11.05 -1.79 6.98
N THR A 112 -11.59 -2.06 5.79
CA THR A 112 -12.97 -1.73 5.43
C THR A 112 -13.71 -2.91 4.80
N THR A 113 -15.03 -2.84 4.81
CA THR A 113 -15.89 -3.81 4.11
C THR A 113 -16.28 -3.33 2.72
N ARG A 114 -16.84 -4.24 1.91
CA ARG A 114 -17.40 -3.90 0.60
C ARG A 114 -18.58 -2.91 0.70
N SER A 115 -19.39 -3.01 1.75
CA SER A 115 -20.64 -2.26 1.90
C SER A 115 -21.01 -2.10 3.38
N LEU A 116 -21.83 -1.09 3.68
CA LEU A 116 -22.38 -0.80 5.01
C LEU A 116 -23.31 -1.90 5.57
N LYS A 117 -23.57 -2.98 4.83
CA LYS A 117 -24.49 -4.03 5.27
C LYS A 117 -23.76 -4.96 6.23
N VAL A 118 -24.39 -5.27 7.37
CA VAL A 118 -23.87 -6.20 8.38
C VAL A 118 -23.51 -7.57 7.78
N LYS A 119 -24.26 -8.05 6.77
CA LYS A 119 -23.95 -9.32 6.09
C LYS A 119 -22.62 -9.35 5.34
N ASP A 120 -22.08 -8.19 4.98
CA ASP A 120 -20.80 -8.07 4.28
C ASP A 120 -19.64 -8.04 5.27
N PHE A 121 -19.91 -7.91 6.56
CA PHE A 121 -18.94 -8.12 7.62
C PHE A 121 -18.79 -9.61 7.95
N ASN A 122 -17.56 -10.00 8.27
CA ASN A 122 -17.19 -11.36 8.63
C ASN A 122 -15.99 -11.29 9.59
N PRO A 123 -16.13 -11.74 10.86
CA PRO A 123 -15.06 -11.63 11.85
C PRO A 123 -13.82 -12.46 11.52
N ASN A 124 -13.92 -13.44 10.61
CA ASN A 124 -12.76 -14.21 10.18
C ASN A 124 -11.98 -13.55 9.04
N LYS A 125 -12.52 -12.48 8.44
CA LYS A 125 -11.92 -11.78 7.29
C LYS A 125 -11.63 -10.31 7.56
N HIS A 126 -12.33 -9.70 8.51
CA HIS A 126 -12.26 -8.27 8.79
C HIS A 126 -11.81 -7.99 10.22
N VAL A 127 -11.23 -6.81 10.40
CA VAL A 127 -10.78 -6.29 11.70
C VAL A 127 -11.94 -6.13 12.69
N MET A 128 -11.67 -6.41 13.97
CA MET A 128 -12.65 -6.33 15.07
C MET A 128 -12.01 -5.75 16.34
N PRO A 129 -12.78 -5.12 17.25
CA PRO A 129 -12.25 -4.60 18.51
C PRO A 129 -11.57 -5.65 19.39
N ALA A 130 -12.08 -6.89 19.42
CA ALA A 130 -11.45 -7.99 20.19
C ALA A 130 -10.08 -8.43 19.67
N ARG A 131 -9.61 -7.87 18.55
CA ARG A 131 -8.29 -8.11 17.96
C ARG A 131 -7.41 -6.86 17.97
N VAL A 132 -7.75 -5.91 18.84
CA VAL A 132 -6.89 -4.81 19.22
C VAL A 132 -6.23 -5.17 20.55
N SER A 133 -4.91 -5.08 20.59
CA SER A 133 -4.11 -5.33 21.79
C SER A 133 -3.06 -4.25 21.95
N THR A 134 -2.38 -4.26 23.09
CA THR A 134 -1.20 -3.45 23.33
C THR A 134 -0.02 -4.35 23.66
N ASP A 135 1.17 -3.92 23.27
CA ASP A 135 2.43 -4.56 23.62
C ASP A 135 3.50 -3.50 23.93
N GLN A 136 4.71 -3.91 24.30
CA GLN A 136 5.86 -3.04 24.46
C GLN A 136 6.87 -3.28 23.34
N ASN A 137 7.35 -2.20 22.74
CA ASN A 137 8.47 -2.28 21.81
C ASN A 137 9.80 -2.51 22.56
N TRP A 138 10.91 -2.68 21.83
CA TRP A 138 12.25 -2.88 22.42
C TRP A 138 12.75 -1.70 23.26
N GLN A 139 12.09 -0.54 23.16
CA GLN A 139 12.38 0.66 23.94
C GLN A 139 11.43 0.81 25.15
N HIS A 140 10.61 -0.21 25.45
CA HIS A 140 9.60 -0.23 26.51
C HIS A 140 8.46 0.79 26.32
N GLU A 141 8.26 1.27 25.10
CA GLU A 141 7.13 2.13 24.76
C GLU A 141 5.92 1.27 24.44
N ILE A 142 4.74 1.70 24.90
CA ILE A 142 3.48 1.03 24.62
C ILE A 142 3.14 1.24 23.15
N VAL A 143 2.87 0.14 22.44
CA VAL A 143 2.37 0.14 21.07
C VAL A 143 0.98 -0.46 21.02
N THR A 144 0.13 0.10 20.17
CA THR A 144 -1.18 -0.47 19.85
C THR A 144 -1.03 -1.39 18.65
N ILE A 145 -1.65 -2.56 18.68
CA ILE A 145 -1.60 -3.59 17.64
C ILE A 145 -3.03 -3.88 17.17
N ILE A 146 -3.22 -3.92 15.85
CA ILE A 146 -4.43 -4.46 15.21
C ILE A 146 -4.04 -5.69 14.40
N PHE A 147 -4.71 -6.80 14.66
CA PHE A 147 -4.59 -7.99 13.82
C PHE A 147 -5.58 -7.97 12.64
N ILE A 148 -5.03 -7.95 11.43
CA ILE A 148 -5.76 -8.07 10.15
C ILE A 148 -5.85 -9.56 9.79
N PRO A 149 -7.06 -10.14 9.69
CA PRO A 149 -7.21 -11.60 9.54
C PRO A 149 -6.72 -12.16 8.20
N ILE A 150 -6.87 -11.40 7.13
CA ILE A 150 -6.53 -11.82 5.77
C ILE A 150 -5.98 -10.61 5.03
N THR A 151 -4.84 -10.78 4.36
CA THR A 151 -4.31 -9.80 3.40
C THR A 151 -4.20 -10.45 2.02
N LYS A 152 -3.89 -9.64 0.99
CA LYS A 152 -3.64 -10.17 -0.35
C LYS A 152 -2.48 -11.17 -0.37
N CYS A 153 -1.50 -11.00 0.53
CA CYS A 153 -0.25 -11.75 0.55
C CYS A 153 -0.18 -12.81 1.66
N SER A 154 -1.11 -12.80 2.62
CA SER A 154 -1.12 -13.75 3.74
C SER A 154 -2.53 -14.21 4.08
N SER A 155 -2.74 -15.53 4.06
CA SER A 155 -3.96 -16.18 4.56
C SER A 155 -3.95 -16.39 6.08
N GLU A 156 -2.80 -16.23 6.72
CA GLU A 156 -2.64 -16.36 8.19
C GLU A 156 -2.86 -15.01 8.91
N GLY A 157 -3.03 -13.93 8.14
CA GLY A 157 -3.19 -12.59 8.65
C GLY A 157 -1.88 -11.82 8.76
N GLN A 158 -1.98 -10.61 9.30
CA GLN A 158 -0.86 -9.70 9.53
C GLN A 158 -1.21 -8.76 10.69
N GLU A 159 -0.21 -8.36 11.46
CA GLU A 159 -0.35 -7.31 12.47
C GLU A 159 0.12 -5.97 11.91
N ILE A 160 -0.64 -4.93 12.21
CA ILE A 160 -0.21 -3.55 12.09
C ILE A 160 -0.07 -2.98 13.50
N TYR A 161 0.89 -2.08 13.68
CA TYR A 161 1.13 -1.49 14.97
C TYR A 161 1.66 -0.08 14.83
N TRP A 162 1.44 0.72 15.86
CA TRP A 162 1.95 2.08 15.96
C TRP A 162 2.22 2.44 17.41
N ALA A 163 3.09 3.43 17.59
CA ALA A 163 3.28 4.09 18.87
C ALA A 163 2.44 5.37 18.92
N LYS A 164 2.14 5.82 20.14
CA LYS A 164 1.49 7.11 20.39
C LYS A 164 2.27 8.26 19.74
N GLN A 165 1.54 9.26 19.24
CA GLN A 165 2.09 10.51 18.68
C GLN A 165 1.67 11.71 19.54
N ASP A 166 2.46 12.79 19.52
CA ASP A 166 2.21 14.01 20.31
C ASP A 166 1.52 15.13 19.50
N HIS A 167 0.64 14.78 18.57
CA HIS A 167 -0.06 15.73 17.70
C HIS A 167 -1.48 15.25 17.34
N GLU A 168 -2.25 16.10 16.66
CA GLU A 168 -3.67 15.88 16.31
C GLU A 168 -3.95 14.58 15.54
N SER A 169 -3.00 14.09 14.74
CA SER A 169 -3.12 12.82 14.04
C SER A 169 -2.69 11.58 14.85
N ASP A 170 -2.67 11.68 16.18
CA ASP A 170 -2.37 10.55 17.05
C ASP A 170 -3.37 9.40 16.86
N PRO A 171 -2.91 8.22 16.37
CA PRO A 171 -3.78 7.07 16.14
C PRO A 171 -4.36 6.48 17.43
N ASP A 172 -3.66 6.61 18.57
CA ASP A 172 -4.16 6.14 19.86
C ASP A 172 -5.35 6.98 20.32
N PHE A 173 -5.22 8.31 20.29
CA PHE A 173 -6.33 9.22 20.55
C PHE A 173 -7.50 8.98 19.60
N ALA A 174 -7.23 8.86 18.29
CA ALA A 174 -8.27 8.66 17.28
C ALA A 174 -9.06 7.36 17.53
N LEU A 175 -8.37 6.26 17.81
CA LEU A 175 -9.00 4.97 18.08
C LEU A 175 -9.79 4.99 19.40
N ALA A 176 -9.25 5.60 20.46
CA ALA A 176 -9.93 5.76 21.74
C ALA A 176 -11.20 6.63 21.62
N ASN A 177 -11.12 7.74 20.90
CA ASN A 177 -12.29 8.59 20.63
C ASN A 177 -13.38 7.81 19.87
N HIS A 178 -12.98 7.06 18.84
CA HIS A 178 -13.90 6.20 18.09
C HIS A 178 -14.61 5.17 19.00
N PHE A 179 -13.89 4.50 19.90
CA PHE A 179 -14.50 3.58 20.86
C PHE A 179 -15.45 4.28 21.85
N CYS A 180 -15.14 5.51 22.25
CA CYS A 180 -16.01 6.30 23.12
C CYS A 180 -17.34 6.67 22.42
N VAL A 181 -17.25 7.11 21.16
CA VAL A 181 -18.40 7.60 20.37
C VAL A 181 -19.25 6.45 19.85
N ASN A 182 -18.63 5.45 19.23
CA ASN A 182 -19.33 4.39 18.50
C ASN A 182 -19.56 3.12 19.30
N LYS A 183 -18.73 2.85 20.31
CA LYS A 183 -18.83 1.67 21.19
C LYS A 183 -19.06 0.35 20.42
N PRO A 184 -18.24 0.04 19.40
CA PRO A 184 -18.42 -1.18 18.62
C PRO A 184 -18.29 -2.41 19.53
N GLY A 185 -19.16 -3.40 19.32
CA GLY A 185 -19.09 -4.67 20.03
C GLY A 185 -17.79 -5.43 19.72
N PRO A 186 -17.33 -6.33 20.61
CA PRO A 186 -16.04 -7.01 20.47
C PRO A 186 -15.89 -7.81 19.17
N ARG A 187 -17.00 -8.30 18.61
CA ARG A 187 -17.06 -9.07 17.36
C ARG A 187 -17.71 -8.30 16.21
N GLU A 188 -17.87 -6.99 16.34
CA GLU A 188 -18.32 -6.13 15.25
C GLU A 188 -17.10 -5.62 14.46
N HIS A 189 -17.34 -4.86 13.39
CA HIS A 189 -16.26 -4.26 12.63
C HIS A 189 -15.52 -3.22 13.49
N LEU A 190 -14.19 -3.20 13.44
CA LEU A 190 -13.37 -2.31 14.26
C LEU A 190 -13.79 -0.85 14.14
N PHE A 191 -13.98 -0.39 12.90
CA PHE A 191 -14.41 0.98 12.59
C PHE A 191 -15.92 1.10 12.38
N ALA A 192 -16.76 0.32 13.09
CA ALA A 192 -18.21 0.41 12.91
C ALA A 192 -18.77 1.76 13.37
N HIS A 193 -19.76 2.28 12.65
CA HIS A 193 -20.42 3.55 12.97
C HIS A 193 -21.95 3.39 12.91
N SER A 194 -22.66 4.35 13.46
CA SER A 194 -24.12 4.40 13.48
C SER A 194 -24.66 5.00 12.19
N VAL A 195 -25.62 4.33 11.56
CA VAL A 195 -26.45 4.86 10.47
C VAL A 195 -27.90 4.62 10.85
N ASN A 196 -28.69 5.69 11.00
CA ASN A 196 -30.09 5.61 11.42
C ASN A 196 -30.28 4.74 12.68
N ASN A 197 -29.44 4.95 13.70
CA ASN A 197 -29.39 4.19 14.96
C ASN A 197 -29.06 2.69 14.82
N LYS A 198 -28.47 2.27 13.70
CA LYS A 198 -27.97 0.90 13.50
C LYS A 198 -26.46 0.90 13.37
N CYS A 199 -25.80 -0.02 14.07
CA CYS A 199 -24.38 -0.26 13.91
C CYS A 199 -24.10 -0.86 12.52
N CYS A 200 -23.24 -0.20 11.75
CA CYS A 200 -22.87 -0.56 10.39
C CYS A 200 -21.33 -0.61 10.27
N PRO A 201 -20.77 -1.62 9.58
CA PRO A 201 -19.35 -1.63 9.28
C PRO A 201 -18.95 -0.45 8.38
N LEU A 202 -17.74 0.08 8.57
CA LEU A 202 -17.19 1.07 7.66
C LEU A 202 -16.87 0.43 6.32
N SER A 203 -17.49 0.95 5.26
CA SER A 203 -17.27 0.46 3.89
C SER A 203 -16.27 1.32 3.13
N PHE A 204 -15.57 0.71 2.17
CA PHE A 204 -14.63 1.39 1.28
C PHE A 204 -15.27 2.63 0.62
N GLY A 205 -16.47 2.48 0.05
CA GLY A 205 -17.15 3.58 -0.65
C GLY A 205 -17.56 4.73 0.28
N CYS A 206 -17.93 4.42 1.52
CA CYS A 206 -18.25 5.44 2.52
C CYS A 206 -17.02 6.23 2.95
N PHE A 207 -15.90 5.52 3.16
CA PHE A 207 -14.61 6.13 3.45
C PHE A 207 -14.18 7.07 2.32
N THR A 208 -14.13 6.58 1.07
CA THR A 208 -13.65 7.39 -0.05
C THR A 208 -14.53 8.60 -0.30
N ALA A 209 -15.85 8.46 -0.24
CA ALA A 209 -16.76 9.60 -0.43
C ALA A 209 -16.58 10.70 0.62
N CYS A 210 -16.24 10.34 1.86
CA CYS A 210 -15.96 11.30 2.92
C CYS A 210 -14.62 12.01 2.71
N ILE A 211 -13.57 11.25 2.37
CA ILE A 211 -12.25 11.80 2.07
C ILE A 211 -12.29 12.73 0.85
N ASP A 212 -12.98 12.31 -0.22
CA ASP A 212 -13.16 13.13 -1.42
C ASP A 212 -13.87 14.44 -1.07
N LYS A 213 -14.91 14.38 -0.23
CA LYS A 213 -15.61 15.58 0.24
C LYS A 213 -14.71 16.50 1.06
N ALA A 214 -13.82 15.96 1.90
CA ALA A 214 -12.89 16.76 2.67
C ALA A 214 -11.81 17.45 1.80
N PHE A 215 -11.44 16.83 0.67
CA PHE A 215 -10.49 17.41 -0.28
C PHE A 215 -11.13 18.24 -1.40
N GLN A 216 -12.47 18.29 -1.52
CA GLN A 216 -13.16 19.13 -2.50
C GLN A 216 -12.79 20.61 -2.31
N GLY A 217 -12.44 21.28 -3.41
CA GLY A 217 -12.02 22.67 -3.46
C GLY A 217 -10.57 22.93 -3.07
N THR A 218 -9.77 21.88 -2.85
CA THR A 218 -8.35 22.00 -2.48
C THR A 218 -7.46 21.52 -3.62
N ASP A 219 -6.20 21.94 -3.67
CA ASP A 219 -5.22 21.39 -4.64
C ASP A 219 -5.00 19.87 -4.49
N SER A 220 -5.54 19.29 -3.42
CA SER A 220 -5.52 17.88 -3.04
C SER A 220 -6.70 17.05 -3.58
N GLU A 221 -7.57 17.61 -4.42
CA GLU A 221 -8.73 16.92 -5.05
C GLU A 221 -8.41 15.60 -5.81
N ARG A 222 -7.13 15.28 -6.01
CA ARG A 222 -6.68 14.11 -6.81
C ARG A 222 -6.38 12.85 -5.99
N PHE A 223 -6.64 12.86 -4.68
CA PHE A 223 -6.39 11.69 -3.83
C PHE A 223 -7.43 10.60 -4.04
N SER A 224 -7.01 9.46 -4.60
CA SER A 224 -7.80 8.23 -4.62
C SER A 224 -7.51 7.43 -3.35
N GLY A 225 -8.42 6.56 -2.90
CA GLY A 225 -8.18 5.65 -1.75
C GLY A 225 -6.89 4.81 -1.85
N HIS A 226 -6.28 4.69 -3.04
CA HIS A 226 -4.96 4.09 -3.24
C HIS A 226 -3.78 4.91 -2.70
N SER A 227 -3.94 6.20 -2.42
CA SER A 227 -2.86 7.10 -1.99
C SER A 227 -2.38 6.86 -0.54
N PHE A 228 -3.23 6.27 0.31
CA PHE A 228 -2.86 5.89 1.69
C PHE A 228 -1.78 4.79 1.70
N CYS A 229 -1.71 3.95 0.66
CA CYS A 229 -0.81 2.81 0.60
C CYS A 229 0.56 3.09 -0.07
N MET A 230 0.89 4.35 -0.39
CA MET A 230 2.14 4.65 -1.10
C MET A 230 3.37 4.79 -0.17
N LEU A 231 3.19 4.71 1.15
CA LEU A 231 4.26 4.87 2.14
C LEU A 231 5.36 3.76 2.16
N PRO A 232 5.07 2.45 1.95
CA PRO A 232 6.12 1.43 2.02
C PRO A 232 7.26 1.62 1.00
N TRP A 233 6.94 2.13 -0.20
CA TRP A 233 7.89 2.26 -1.30
C TRP A 233 8.89 3.41 -1.12
N GLN A 234 8.55 4.43 -0.33
CA GLN A 234 9.46 5.56 -0.09
C GLN A 234 10.53 5.24 0.96
N LYS A 235 10.24 4.37 1.93
CA LYS A 235 11.23 3.98 2.96
C LYS A 235 12.41 3.18 2.39
N LEU A 236 12.18 2.44 1.29
CA LEU A 236 13.26 1.78 0.54
C LEU A 236 14.10 2.77 -0.29
N HIS A 237 13.48 3.80 -0.87
CA HIS A 237 14.21 4.76 -1.72
C HIS A 237 15.04 5.77 -0.91
N LEU A 238 14.66 6.05 0.35
CA LEU A 238 15.41 6.91 1.26
C LEU A 238 16.55 6.18 2.00
N ARG A 239 16.74 4.87 1.78
CA ARG A 239 17.80 4.05 2.40
C ARG A 239 18.86 3.51 1.44
N SER A 240 18.80 3.83 0.15
CA SER A 240 19.91 3.55 -0.77
C SER A 240 20.92 4.69 -0.73
N PRO A 241 22.16 4.49 -0.22
CA PRO A 241 23.24 5.42 -0.48
C PRO A 241 23.45 5.46 -2.01
N GLN A 242 23.40 6.67 -2.56
CA GLN A 242 23.93 6.96 -3.89
C GLN A 242 25.38 6.43 -3.92
N LEU A 243 25.63 5.38 -4.70
CA LEU A 243 26.99 5.04 -5.10
C LEU A 243 27.39 6.06 -6.15
N ASP A 244 27.90 7.21 -5.68
CA ASP A 244 28.54 8.20 -6.52
C ASP A 244 29.76 7.58 -7.21
N GLY A 245 29.68 7.57 -8.53
CA GLY A 245 30.79 7.23 -9.39
C GLY A 245 31.87 8.31 -9.38
N ASN A 246 33.12 7.82 -9.40
CA ASN A 246 34.32 8.49 -9.89
C ASN A 246 34.99 9.56 -9.00
N ARG A 247 36.06 9.18 -8.31
CA ARG A 247 37.48 9.41 -8.71
C ARG A 247 38.42 9.10 -7.54
N TYR A 248 39.36 8.18 -7.72
CA TYR A 248 40.78 8.48 -7.94
C TYR A 248 41.60 7.18 -8.02
N SER A 249 42.30 7.05 -9.14
CA SER A 249 43.35 6.07 -9.40
C SER A 249 44.59 6.38 -8.57
N SER A 250 45.20 5.37 -7.95
CA SER A 250 46.63 5.00 -8.07
C SER A 250 47.07 4.11 -6.88
N ALA A 251 47.66 2.96 -7.22
CA ALA A 251 48.31 2.03 -6.30
C ALA A 251 49.66 2.59 -5.79
N PRO A 252 50.32 1.97 -4.79
CA PRO A 252 51.04 0.72 -5.06
C PRO A 252 50.94 -0.36 -3.96
N VAL A 253 50.84 -1.60 -4.43
CA VAL A 253 51.61 -2.80 -4.05
C VAL A 253 52.37 -2.77 -2.72
N GLY A 254 51.96 -3.66 -1.80
CA GLY A 254 52.71 -4.06 -0.61
C GLY A 254 52.24 -5.42 -0.10
N LEU A 255 52.79 -6.49 -0.69
CA LEU A 255 52.54 -7.89 -0.37
C LEU A 255 53.51 -8.34 0.74
N ARG A 256 53.01 -9.00 1.80
CA ARG A 256 53.52 -10.26 2.42
C ARG A 256 53.51 -10.33 3.96
N PHE A 257 52.73 -11.32 4.44
CA PHE A 257 52.98 -12.38 5.44
C PHE A 257 53.49 -12.09 6.86
N GLY A 258 52.82 -12.74 7.83
CA GLY A 258 53.39 -13.04 9.15
C GLY A 258 52.40 -13.68 10.14
N LEU A 259 51.99 -14.94 9.91
CA LEU A 259 51.46 -15.83 10.97
C LEU A 259 52.24 -17.14 10.89
N GLY A 260 52.91 -17.51 11.98
CA GLY A 260 53.67 -18.76 12.09
C GLY A 260 54.66 -18.80 13.26
N SER A 261 54.14 -19.16 14.44
CA SER A 261 54.76 -20.02 15.49
C SER A 261 56.29 -20.08 15.64
N SER A 262 56.77 -19.72 16.84
CA SER A 262 57.53 -20.59 17.77
C SER A 262 57.40 -20.02 19.18
#